data_AF-A0A1I7K4N9-F1
#
_entry.id   AF-A0A1I7K4N9-F1
#
_cell.length_a   1.000
_cell.length_b   1.000
_cell.length_c   1.000
_cell.angle_alpha   90.00
_cell.angle_beta   90.00
_cell.angle_gamma   90.00
#
_symmetry.space_group_name_H-M   'P 1'
#
loop_
_entity.id
_entity.type
_entity.pdbx_description
1 polymer ?
#
loop_
_entity_poly.entity_id
_entity_poly.type
_entity_poly.pdbx_seq_one_letter_code
_entity_poly.pdbx_strand_id
1 'polypeptide(L)' 'FDYPPEIRKVIYTTNAIESVNMSLRKLTKNRGLFPSDEALTKLFYLALRNISQKWTMPIHDWKAALTRFTIQFGDRISVN' A
#
# COMPACT_ATOMS: atom_id res chain seq x y z
N PHE A 1 7.69 19.83 9.02
CA PHE A 1 7.56 19.06 7.76
C PHE A 1 8.90 18.43 7.51
N ASP A 2 9.09 17.21 8.03
CA ASP A 2 10.44 16.62 8.17
C ASP A 2 10.92 15.95 6.87
N TYR A 3 10.01 15.81 5.90
CA TYR A 3 10.26 15.24 4.59
C TYR A 3 10.11 16.27 3.46
N PRO A 4 11.01 16.24 2.45
CA PRO A 4 10.86 16.99 1.21
C PRO A 4 9.51 16.75 0.51
N PRO A 5 9.03 17.71 -0.31
CA PRO A 5 7.79 17.59 -1.07
C PRO A 5 7.66 16.28 -1.86
N GLU A 6 8.75 15.80 -2.44
CA GLU A 6 8.79 14.58 -3.27
C GLU A 6 8.49 13.33 -2.45
N ILE A 7 9.00 13.24 -1.22
CA ILE A 7 8.69 12.15 -0.28
C ILE A 7 7.26 12.29 0.25
N ARG A 8 6.86 13.51 0.64
CA ARG A 8 5.51 13.77 1.14
C ARG A 8 4.43 13.41 0.12
N LYS A 9 4.67 13.70 -1.16
CA LYS A 9 3.75 13.38 -2.24
C LYS A 9 3.44 11.90 -2.29
N VAL A 10 4.44 11.03 -2.11
CA VAL A 10 4.26 9.57 -2.09
C VAL A 10 3.53 9.12 -0.81
N ILE A 11 3.94 9.61 0.36
CA ILE A 11 3.35 9.22 1.66
C ILE A 11 1.88 9.61 1.77
N TYR A 12 1.54 10.82 1.35
CA TYR A 12 0.21 11.39 1.51
C TYR A 12 -0.77 11.02 0.39
N THR A 13 -0.39 10.14 -0.55
CA THR A 13 -1.37 9.60 -1.47
C THR A 13 -2.39 8.75 -0.70
N THR A 14 -3.62 9.25 -0.53
CA THR A 14 -4.68 8.50 0.17
C THR A 14 -5.18 7.31 -0.65
N ASN A 15 -5.11 7.44 -1.98
CA ASN A 15 -5.58 6.46 -2.96
C ASN A 15 -5.07 5.03 -2.71
N ALA A 16 -3.82 4.86 -2.26
CA ALA A 16 -3.24 3.53 -2.06
C ALA A 16 -3.96 2.76 -0.92
N ILE A 17 -4.10 3.40 0.24
CA ILE A 17 -4.75 2.81 1.42
C ILE A 17 -6.27 2.73 1.21
N GLU A 18 -6.87 3.78 0.63
CA GLU A 18 -8.31 3.84 0.37
C GLU A 18 -8.78 2.76 -0.61
N SER A 19 -8.00 2.49 -1.67
CA SER A 19 -8.31 1.44 -2.65
C SER A 19 -8.35 0.05 -2.01
N VAL A 20 -7.39 -0.26 -1.13
CA VAL A 20 -7.36 -1.52 -0.37
C VAL A 20 -8.57 -1.60 0.57
N ASN A 21 -8.81 -0.56 1.37
CA ASN A 21 -9.92 -0.51 2.31
C ASN A 21 -11.27 -0.65 1.62
N MET A 22 -11.46 0.01 0.47
CA MET A 22 -12.68 -0.11 -0.34
C MET A 22 -12.88 -1.55 -0.82
N SER A 23 -11.82 -2.19 -1.33
CA SER A 23 -11.87 -3.58 -1.80
C SER A 23 -12.24 -4.56 -0.68
N LEU A 24 -11.64 -4.39 0.50
CA LEU A 24 -11.95 -5.22 1.68
C LEU A 24 -13.38 -4.99 2.17
N ARG A 25 -13.83 -3.72 2.27
CA ARG A 25 -15.22 -3.40 2.63
C ARG A 25 -16.24 -3.98 1.66
N LYS A 26 -15.96 -3.91 0.35
CA LYS A 26 -16.84 -4.50 -0.68
C LYS A 26 -17.00 -6.00 -0.47
N LEU A 27 -15.92 -6.67 -0.08
CA LEU A 27 -15.88 -8.11 0.12
C LEU A 27 -16.59 -8.56 1.40
N THR A 28 -16.57 -7.73 2.46
CA THR A 28 -17.29 -8.02 3.71
C THR A 28 -18.73 -7.51 3.72
N LYS A 29 -19.12 -6.57 2.84
CA LYS A 29 -20.43 -5.89 2.85
C LYS A 29 -21.63 -6.84 2.95
N ASN A 30 -21.56 -8.00 2.32
CA ASN A 30 -22.66 -8.98 2.27
C ASN A 30 -22.44 -10.20 3.19
N ARG A 31 -21.41 -10.19 4.04
CA ARG A 31 -21.09 -11.26 4.97
C ARG A 31 -21.31 -10.77 6.40
N GLY A 32 -22.48 -11.08 6.97
CA GLY A 32 -22.87 -10.63 8.30
C GLY A 32 -22.15 -11.34 9.45
N LEU A 33 -21.69 -12.58 9.25
CA LEU A 33 -21.01 -13.39 10.25
C LEU A 33 -19.93 -14.27 9.58
N PHE A 34 -18.84 -14.50 10.29
CA PHE A 34 -17.80 -15.46 9.92
C PHE A 34 -17.78 -16.62 10.93
N PRO A 35 -17.52 -17.86 10.50
CA PRO A 35 -17.54 -19.02 11.39
C PRO A 35 -16.37 -19.05 12.38
N SER A 36 -15.28 -18.32 12.09
CA SER A 36 -14.14 -18.11 12.99
C SER A 36 -13.30 -16.92 12.50
N ASP A 37 -12.42 -16.40 13.35
CA ASP A 37 -11.42 -15.39 12.97
C ASP A 37 -10.49 -15.91 11.88
N GLU A 38 -10.12 -17.19 11.92
CA GLU A 38 -9.28 -17.82 10.90
C GLU A 38 -9.93 -17.80 9.50
N ALA A 39 -11.25 -18.01 9.43
CA ALA A 39 -11.99 -17.92 8.18
C ALA A 39 -11.97 -16.49 7.61
N LEU A 40 -12.08 -15.47 8.47
CA LEU A 40 -11.94 -14.06 8.09
C LEU A 40 -10.52 -13.75 7.61
N THR A 41 -9.49 -14.19 8.33
CA THR A 41 -8.09 -13.99 7.95
C THR A 41 -7.76 -14.62 6.60
N LYS A 42 -8.18 -15.87 6.36
CA LYS A 42 -8.01 -16.56 5.07
C LYS A 42 -8.67 -15.80 3.93
N LEU A 43 -9.87 -15.27 4.17
CA LEU A 43 -10.59 -14.49 3.18
C LEU A 43 -9.86 -13.17 2.85
N PHE A 44 -9.36 -12.45 3.85
CA PHE A 44 -8.57 -11.23 3.65
C PHE A 44 -7.24 -11.51 2.95
N TYR A 45 -6.58 -12.60 3.31
CA TYR A 45 -5.37 -13.05 2.61
C TYR A 45 -5.62 -13.26 1.12
N LEU A 46 -6.68 -14.00 0.76
CA LEU A 46 -7.05 -14.22 -0.64
C LEU A 46 -7.41 -12.91 -1.36
N ALA A 47 -8.11 -12.01 -0.69
CA ALA A 47 -8.43 -10.69 -1.23
C ALA A 47 -7.17 -9.87 -1.52
N LEU A 48 -6.25 -9.78 -0.55
CA LEU A 48 -4.98 -9.06 -0.69
C LEU A 48 -4.11 -9.67 -1.79
N ARG A 49 -4.04 -11.00 -1.88
CA ARG A 49 -3.34 -11.71 -2.96
C ARG A 49 -3.88 -11.36 -4.34
N ASN A 50 -5.20 -11.19 -4.48
CA ASN A 50 -5.81 -10.80 -5.74
C ASN A 50 -5.65 -9.31 -6.05
N ILE A 51 -5.64 -8.45 -5.02
CA ILE A 51 -5.37 -7.01 -5.16
C ILE A 51 -3.92 -6.80 -5.63
N SER A 52 -2.95 -7.48 -4.99
CA SER A 52 -1.53 -7.31 -5.28
C SER A 52 -1.16 -7.70 -6.72
N GLN A 53 -1.86 -8.67 -7.33
CA GLN A 53 -1.67 -9.03 -8.73
C GLN A 53 -1.96 -7.87 -9.70
N LYS A 54 -2.74 -6.87 -9.28
CA LYS A 54 -3.08 -5.68 -10.09
C LYS A 54 -2.10 -4.53 -9.89
N TRP A 55 -1.18 -4.62 -8.93
CA TRP A 55 -0.17 -3.59 -8.65
C TRP A 55 1.03 -3.74 -9.60
N THR A 56 0.76 -3.56 -10.89
CA THR A 56 1.78 -3.70 -11.96
C THR A 56 2.46 -2.38 -12.31
N MET A 57 1.83 -1.25 -11.96
CA MET A 57 2.37 0.08 -12.26
C MET A 57 3.20 0.61 -11.09
N PRO A 58 4.34 1.27 -11.37
CA PRO A 58 5.12 1.93 -10.33
C PRO A 58 4.34 3.10 -9.71
N ILE A 59 4.69 3.44 -8.48
CA ILE A 59 4.14 4.61 -7.79
C ILE A 59 4.51 5.88 -8.58
N HIS A 60 3.54 6.77 -8.76
CA HIS A 60 3.77 8.05 -9.45
C HIS A 60 4.84 8.87 -8.70
N ASP A 61 5.77 9.47 -9.44
CA ASP A 61 6.92 10.20 -8.92
C ASP A 61 7.88 9.41 -8.00
N TRP A 62 7.80 8.08 -8.00
CA TRP A 62 8.66 7.25 -7.17
C TRP A 62 10.15 7.53 -7.37
N LYS A 63 10.59 7.76 -8.61
CA LYS A 63 11.99 8.05 -8.91
C LYS A 63 12.49 9.33 -8.23
N ALA A 64 11.68 10.39 -8.21
CA ALA A 64 12.03 11.64 -7.57
C ALA A 64 12.09 11.49 -6.04
N ALA A 65 11.14 10.77 -5.46
CA ALA A 65 11.16 10.43 -4.05
C ALA A 65 12.37 9.56 -3.68
N LEU A 66 12.71 8.56 -4.50
CA LEU A 66 13.85 7.68 -4.30
C LEU A 66 15.17 8.47 -4.27
N THR A 67 15.38 9.40 -5.21
CA THR A 67 16.55 10.28 -5.19
C THR A 67 16.66 11.06 -3.87
N ARG A 68 15.54 11.59 -3.36
CA ARG A 68 15.51 12.28 -2.05
C ARG A 68 15.80 11.34 -0.90
N PHE A 69 15.25 10.12 -0.92
CA PHE A 69 15.53 9.10 0.07
C PHE A 69 17.02 8.73 0.09
N THR A 70 17.65 8.53 -1.06
CA THR A 70 19.09 8.23 -1.15
C THR A 70 19.96 9.35 -0.58
N ILE A 71 19.59 10.63 -0.79
CA ILE A 71 20.33 11.76 -0.22
C ILE A 71 20.16 11.83 1.31
N GLN A 72 18.94 11.61 1.82
CA GLN A 72 18.63 11.78 3.24
C GLN A 72 18.97 10.56 4.11
N PHE A 73 18.98 9.36 3.52
CA PHE A 73 19.17 8.07 4.20
C PHE A 73 20.14 7.15 3.45
N GLY A 74 21.19 7.72 2.85
CA GLY A 74 22.13 6.98 2.00
C GLY A 74 22.84 5.82 2.70
N ASP A 75 23.02 5.90 4.03
CA ASP A 75 23.54 4.82 4.88
C ASP A 75 22.59 3.60 4.97
N ARG A 76 21.29 3.79 4.68
CA ARG A 76 20.24 2.76 4.79
C ARG A 76 19.75 2.25 3.44
N ILE A 77 20.07 2.94 2.36
CA ILE A 77 19.58 2.63 1.01
C ILE A 77 20.76 2.23 0.13
N SER A 78 20.87 0.93 -0.13
CA SER A 78 21.78 0.41 -1.14
C SER A 78 21.26 0.76 -2.53
N VAL A 79 21.99 1.60 -3.26
CA VAL A 79 21.79 1.77 -4.70
C VAL A 79 22.55 0.62 -5.36
N ASN A 80 21.83 -0.46 -5.68
CA ASN A 80 22.35 -1.52 -6.55
C ASN A 80 22.26 -1.11 -8.01
#